data_AF-A0A9D8P2A5-F1
#
_entry.id   AF-A0A9D8P2A5-F1
#
_cell.length_a   1.000
_cell.length_b   1.000
_cell.length_c   1.000
_cell.angle_alpha   90.00
_cell.angle_beta   90.00
_cell.angle_gamma   90.00
#
_symmetry.space_group_name_H-M   'P 1'
#
loop_
_entity.id
_entity.type
_entity.pdbx_description
1 polymer ?
#
loop_
_entity_poly.entity_id
_entity_poly.type
_entity_poly.pdbx_seq_one_letter_code
_entity_poly.pdbx_strand_id
1 'polypeptide(L)'
;MTKLTSVILIMAIVGCNGQNPDGAVRKSSVGAEAVFIPQSKPQDKPQSQADAKPVDAAEFAQDQRTQVIYDKMTKTMGELQDLERRLPPLDSDVSAIAEHVEVLDKIATQIESDFTSLQAIATEYALKSTSQGTRLSLGLALNGAAEGGGAPRAQSVASNVFRIASTVLSWLGNFLKCLLAPPVLQNPNTKPAGFNPIQLIAEAIRNLIALLDAILNSCIFGRPPVSDVKAADTVVGVPLSGPYGSQTFKVYAGGYWVNSGLFLKKGQTAKISAKGRWQYDNQNVDASGVGLGSERGCRLGSLVARSGLNYNKEIQCIGVSGIFTAAKDETLYVGMNHGDGGEMYGNRLGLKGVLDVTVTSDGGTVPSLSPQDAAAVDLTKIASGNLEIIGRHILLPVTTAAVLRDRSTLVASVETLDRIYEAHLKLRGMAPFDGVKIRFFPDPEVVKFGYMIAGNPIRTLPDLFGGNESQRILRASVINTDIWGFAHEIGHNFTAANGVHSYMRLSYESWPNVFTLHSLEMLNRVEGQPNARTYCDGKNAYLASGEYSQLKSDPFLQLCFLMEFQKTYGWEFWQKFNSKLNAEYENSVAQRVGGSDQAVWTYVRDLVNQAAGSDQTAVFKTWRLPVN
;
A
#
# COMPACT_ATOMS: atom_id res chain seq x y z
N MET A 1 -13.88 15.87 14.34
CA MET A 1 -14.69 16.01 15.57
C MET A 1 -15.59 17.24 15.52
N THR A 2 -15.09 18.44 15.21
CA THR A 2 -15.86 19.71 15.22
C THR A 2 -17.17 19.68 14.42
N LYS A 3 -17.20 19.08 13.22
CA LYS A 3 -18.46 18.92 12.44
C LYS A 3 -19.45 17.95 13.10
N LEU A 4 -18.95 16.86 13.70
CA LEU A 4 -19.78 15.92 14.46
C LEU A 4 -20.32 16.58 15.73
N THR A 5 -19.54 17.44 16.38
CA THR A 5 -19.97 18.22 17.54
C THR A 5 -21.04 19.26 17.15
N SER A 6 -20.93 19.92 16.00
CA SER A 6 -21.98 20.82 15.48
C SER A 6 -23.27 20.09 15.14
N VAL A 7 -23.16 18.89 14.58
CA VAL A 7 -24.29 18.01 14.28
C VAL A 7 -24.93 17.51 15.58
N ILE A 8 -24.15 17.08 16.58
CA ILE A 8 -24.62 16.68 17.92
C ILE A 8 -25.27 17.86 18.67
N LEU A 9 -24.74 19.08 18.54
CA LEU A 9 -25.29 20.28 19.19
C LEU A 9 -26.61 20.73 18.54
N ILE A 10 -26.75 20.62 17.22
CA ILE A 10 -28.02 20.81 16.51
C ILE A 10 -29.02 19.68 16.86
N MET A 11 -28.54 18.43 17.01
CA MET A 11 -29.34 17.26 17.35
C MET A 11 -29.86 17.26 18.80
N ALA A 12 -29.13 17.87 19.74
CA ALA A 12 -29.57 17.99 21.15
C ALA A 12 -30.72 19.01 21.33
N ILE A 13 -30.88 19.96 20.40
CA ILE A 13 -31.90 21.02 20.46
C ILE A 13 -33.29 20.53 19.99
N VAL A 14 -33.36 19.40 19.26
CA VAL A 14 -34.61 18.91 18.64
C VAL A 14 -35.24 17.73 19.43
N GLY A 15 -34.71 17.38 20.61
CA GLY A 15 -35.22 16.29 21.43
C GLY A 15 -36.50 16.64 22.18
N CYS A 16 -37.58 15.89 21.92
CA CYS A 16 -38.77 15.84 22.77
C CYS A 16 -38.40 15.41 24.20
N ASN A 17 -38.45 16.33 25.17
CA ASN A 17 -39.18 16.17 26.44
C ASN A 17 -38.98 17.38 27.36
N GLY A 18 -40.09 17.85 27.93
CA GLY A 18 -40.07 18.72 29.09
C GLY A 18 -39.99 17.91 30.39
N GLN A 19 -39.07 18.28 31.28
CA GLN A 19 -39.23 18.52 32.73
C GLN A 19 -37.85 18.64 33.40
N ASN A 20 -37.78 19.51 34.41
CA ASN A 20 -36.59 20.05 35.09
C ASN A 20 -36.25 19.25 36.39
N PRO A 21 -35.27 19.64 37.25
CA PRO A 21 -34.03 18.88 37.47
C PRO A 21 -33.78 18.52 38.96
N ASP A 22 -32.68 17.83 39.24
CA ASP A 22 -31.86 17.87 40.48
C ASP A 22 -30.61 17.01 40.20
N GLY A 23 -29.35 17.30 40.54
CA GLY A 23 -28.73 18.15 41.54
C GLY A 23 -27.70 17.28 42.28
N ALA A 24 -26.39 17.49 42.10
CA ALA A 24 -25.34 17.24 43.12
C ALA A 24 -23.90 17.45 42.59
N VAL A 25 -23.21 18.35 43.27
CA VAL A 25 -21.76 18.59 43.25
C VAL A 25 -21.08 17.60 44.21
N ARG A 26 -19.90 17.04 43.88
CA ARG A 26 -18.92 16.60 44.89
C ARG A 26 -17.46 16.72 44.43
N LYS A 27 -16.64 17.01 45.45
CA LYS A 27 -15.28 17.56 45.47
C LYS A 27 -14.19 16.50 45.23
N SER A 28 -13.07 16.98 44.70
CA SER A 28 -11.76 16.33 44.65
C SER A 28 -11.04 16.34 46.00
N SER A 29 -10.26 15.30 46.29
CA SER A 29 -9.15 15.36 47.26
C SER A 29 -7.94 14.60 46.75
N VAL A 30 -6.79 15.23 47.01
CA VAL A 30 -5.42 14.90 46.64
C VAL A 30 -4.81 13.95 47.66
N GLY A 31 -3.89 13.09 47.24
CA GLY A 31 -3.02 12.33 48.14
C GLY A 31 -1.90 11.63 47.37
N ALA A 32 -0.70 12.19 47.42
CA ALA A 32 0.53 11.63 46.88
C ALA A 32 1.35 11.04 48.03
N GLU A 33 2.06 9.94 47.78
CA GLU A 33 3.37 9.67 48.40
C GLU A 33 4.08 8.57 47.60
N ALA A 34 5.31 8.87 47.18
CA ALA A 34 6.20 7.98 46.47
C ALA A 34 7.34 7.58 47.41
N VAL A 35 7.70 6.30 47.42
CA VAL A 35 8.90 5.79 48.10
C VAL A 35 9.79 5.12 47.06
N PHE A 36 11.05 5.56 47.01
CA PHE A 36 12.08 5.16 46.06
C PHE A 36 13.23 4.53 46.85
N ILE A 37 13.65 3.29 46.50
CA ILE A 37 14.95 2.71 46.93
C ILE A 37 15.53 1.86 45.77
N PRO A 38 16.87 1.85 45.54
CA PRO A 38 17.46 1.57 44.23
C PRO A 38 18.19 0.22 44.07
N GLN A 39 18.35 -0.15 42.80
CA GLN A 39 19.44 -0.88 42.12
C GLN A 39 20.00 -2.21 42.67
N SER A 40 20.09 -3.20 41.76
CA SER A 40 21.26 -4.10 41.70
C SER A 40 21.62 -4.50 40.27
N LYS A 41 22.90 -4.87 40.11
CA LYS A 41 23.76 -4.97 38.90
C LYS A 41 23.64 -6.31 38.14
N PRO A 42 24.21 -6.41 36.91
CA PRO A 42 24.00 -7.53 35.99
C PRO A 42 24.97 -8.70 36.23
N GLN A 43 24.52 -9.92 35.90
CA GLN A 43 25.36 -11.10 35.79
C GLN A 43 25.38 -11.61 34.33
N ASP A 44 26.60 -11.77 33.82
CA ASP A 44 26.93 -12.39 32.54
C ASP A 44 26.60 -13.89 32.53
N LYS A 45 26.09 -14.39 31.40
CA LYS A 45 26.13 -15.82 31.05
C LYS A 45 26.48 -16.03 29.58
N PRO A 46 27.15 -17.15 29.24
CA PRO A 46 27.73 -17.39 27.92
C PRO A 46 26.72 -17.97 26.91
N GLN A 47 26.97 -17.67 25.64
CA GLN A 47 26.24 -18.13 24.45
C GLN A 47 26.19 -19.66 24.29
N SER A 48 25.00 -20.18 23.99
CA SER A 48 24.79 -21.50 23.38
C SER A 48 23.93 -21.38 22.12
N GLN A 49 24.09 -22.39 21.26
CA GLN A 49 23.68 -22.51 19.86
C GLN A 49 22.21 -22.15 19.56
N ALA A 50 22.01 -21.51 18.40
CA ALA A 50 20.71 -21.10 17.87
C ALA A 50 20.01 -22.28 17.17
N ASP A 51 19.13 -22.96 17.91
CA ASP A 51 18.03 -23.73 17.33
C ASP A 51 16.97 -22.74 16.83
N ALA A 52 16.48 -22.95 15.60
CA ALA A 52 15.34 -22.21 15.09
C ALA A 52 14.13 -22.45 16.01
N LYS A 53 13.74 -21.43 16.79
CA LYS A 53 12.55 -21.49 17.64
C LYS A 53 11.34 -21.78 16.76
N PRO A 54 10.52 -22.79 17.09
CA PRO A 54 9.19 -22.92 16.49
C PRO A 54 8.43 -21.62 16.75
N VAL A 55 7.73 -21.12 15.73
CA VAL A 55 6.75 -20.04 15.91
C VAL A 55 5.85 -20.45 17.06
N ASP A 56 5.77 -19.62 18.08
CA ASP A 56 5.00 -19.92 19.29
C ASP A 56 3.55 -20.18 18.86
N ALA A 57 2.99 -21.33 19.23
CA ALA A 57 1.59 -21.65 18.95
C ALA A 57 0.64 -20.55 19.49
N ALA A 58 1.08 -19.79 20.50
CA ALA A 58 0.39 -18.61 21.00
C ALA A 58 0.40 -17.43 20.01
N GLU A 59 1.50 -17.20 19.28
CA GLU A 59 1.66 -16.14 18.28
C GLU A 59 0.83 -16.47 17.01
N PHE A 60 0.84 -17.73 16.57
CA PHE A 60 -0.01 -18.19 15.46
C PHE A 60 -1.52 -18.12 15.79
N ALA A 61 -1.90 -18.45 17.04
CA ALA A 61 -3.29 -18.31 17.50
C ALA A 61 -3.73 -16.84 17.65
N GLN A 62 -2.79 -15.93 17.95
CA GLN A 62 -3.01 -14.50 18.06
C GLN A 62 -3.33 -13.87 16.69
N ASP A 63 -2.64 -14.28 15.63
CA ASP A 63 -2.90 -13.82 14.27
C ASP A 63 -4.27 -14.28 13.74
N GLN A 64 -4.65 -15.54 14.00
CA GLN A 64 -5.96 -16.05 13.58
C GLN A 64 -7.13 -15.31 14.25
N ARG A 65 -7.03 -14.97 15.54
CA ARG A 65 -8.08 -14.24 16.27
C ARG A 65 -8.18 -12.78 15.82
N THR A 66 -7.04 -12.16 15.49
CA THR A 66 -6.97 -10.80 14.93
C THR A 66 -7.60 -10.72 13.54
N GLN A 67 -7.39 -11.75 12.71
CA GLN A 67 -8.01 -11.87 11.40
C GLN A 67 -9.54 -12.00 11.48
N VAL A 68 -10.07 -12.81 12.41
CA VAL A 68 -11.53 -12.96 12.60
C VAL A 68 -12.21 -11.63 12.94
N ILE A 69 -11.53 -10.77 13.70
CA ILE A 69 -12.02 -9.42 14.03
C ILE A 69 -12.04 -8.53 12.79
N TYR A 70 -10.94 -8.53 12.03
CA TYR A 70 -10.83 -7.76 10.78
C TYR A 70 -11.93 -8.16 9.78
N ASP A 71 -12.15 -9.47 9.64
CA ASP A 71 -13.16 -10.02 8.72
C ASP A 71 -14.58 -9.62 9.15
N LYS A 72 -14.90 -9.66 10.44
CA LYS A 72 -16.18 -9.21 10.98
C LYS A 72 -16.42 -7.71 10.73
N MET A 73 -15.45 -6.86 11.05
CA MET A 73 -15.59 -5.41 10.86
C MET A 73 -15.66 -5.03 9.37
N THR A 74 -14.89 -5.70 8.52
CA THR A 74 -14.96 -5.54 7.06
C THR A 74 -16.33 -5.92 6.53
N LYS A 75 -16.92 -7.02 7.03
CA LYS A 75 -18.29 -7.42 6.70
C LYS A 75 -19.31 -6.36 7.10
N THR A 76 -19.23 -5.83 8.33
CA THR A 76 -20.11 -4.76 8.80
C THR A 76 -20.00 -3.49 7.95
N MET A 77 -18.79 -3.10 7.53
CA MET A 77 -18.59 -1.97 6.61
C MET A 77 -19.23 -2.24 5.24
N GLY A 78 -19.10 -3.46 4.72
CA GLY A 78 -19.75 -3.87 3.48
C GLY A 78 -21.28 -3.78 3.56
N GLU A 79 -21.87 -4.17 4.70
CA GLU A 79 -23.31 -4.06 4.96
C GLU A 79 -23.78 -2.59 5.04
N LEU A 80 -22.98 -1.69 5.66
CA LEU A 80 -23.26 -0.25 5.68
C LEU A 80 -23.18 0.40 4.29
N GLN A 81 -22.21 -0.01 3.47
CA GLN A 81 -22.06 0.47 2.09
C GLN A 81 -23.16 -0.06 1.18
N ASP A 82 -23.61 -1.31 1.39
CA ASP A 82 -24.78 -1.85 0.69
C ASP A 82 -26.06 -1.11 1.06
N LEU A 83 -26.23 -0.81 2.35
CA LEU A 83 -27.35 0.00 2.83
C LEU A 83 -27.34 1.40 2.20
N GLU A 84 -26.19 2.08 2.16
CA GLU A 84 -26.08 3.40 1.49
C GLU A 84 -26.53 3.33 0.03
N ARG A 85 -26.11 2.29 -0.70
CA ARG A 85 -26.47 2.08 -2.12
C ARG A 85 -27.95 1.78 -2.33
N ARG A 86 -28.61 1.19 -1.33
CA ARG A 86 -30.03 0.83 -1.39
C ARG A 86 -30.96 1.94 -0.95
N LEU A 87 -30.45 3.01 -0.32
CA LEU A 87 -31.27 4.15 0.05
C LEU A 87 -32.01 4.70 -1.18
N PRO A 88 -33.31 4.99 -1.04
CA PRO A 88 -34.09 5.51 -2.15
C PRO A 88 -33.55 6.89 -2.58
N PRO A 89 -33.81 7.31 -3.84
CA PRO A 89 -33.49 8.66 -4.31
C PRO A 89 -33.98 9.75 -3.35
N LEU A 90 -33.26 10.87 -3.28
CA LEU A 90 -33.52 11.96 -2.32
C LEU A 90 -34.95 12.53 -2.40
N ASP A 91 -35.60 12.43 -3.55
CA ASP A 91 -36.97 12.89 -3.82
C ASP A 91 -38.06 11.85 -3.49
N SER A 92 -37.68 10.67 -2.97
CA SER A 92 -38.61 9.58 -2.67
C SER A 92 -39.45 9.86 -1.42
N ASP A 93 -40.64 9.23 -1.37
CA ASP A 93 -41.50 9.26 -0.20
C ASP A 93 -40.80 8.61 1.01
N VAL A 94 -40.98 9.20 2.19
CA VAL A 94 -40.43 8.74 3.48
C VAL A 94 -40.93 7.34 3.81
N SER A 95 -42.11 6.94 3.31
CA SER A 95 -42.64 5.57 3.41
C SER A 95 -41.71 4.51 2.80
N ALA A 96 -40.92 4.86 1.78
CA ALA A 96 -39.94 3.96 1.14
C ALA A 96 -38.72 3.65 2.04
N ILE A 97 -38.57 4.38 3.15
CA ILE A 97 -37.49 4.17 4.12
C ILE A 97 -37.86 3.08 5.13
N ALA A 98 -39.13 2.69 5.26
CA ALA A 98 -39.58 1.75 6.29
C ALA A 98 -38.85 0.39 6.25
N GLU A 99 -38.59 -0.15 5.06
CA GLU A 99 -37.80 -1.39 4.87
C GLU A 99 -36.33 -1.24 5.31
N HIS A 100 -35.79 -0.02 5.27
CA HIS A 100 -34.41 0.30 5.62
C HIS A 100 -34.20 0.47 7.14
N VAL A 101 -35.27 0.74 7.90
CA VAL A 101 -35.21 0.87 9.37
C VAL A 101 -34.88 -0.46 10.04
N GLU A 102 -35.47 -1.55 9.57
CA GLU A 102 -35.19 -2.89 10.09
C GLU A 102 -33.74 -3.31 9.81
N VAL A 103 -33.20 -2.91 8.65
CA VAL A 103 -31.80 -3.14 8.28
C VAL A 103 -30.84 -2.34 9.17
N LEU A 104 -31.18 -1.09 9.50
CA LEU A 104 -30.39 -0.24 10.41
C LEU A 104 -30.33 -0.81 11.83
N ASP A 105 -31.46 -1.26 12.39
CA ASP A 105 -31.50 -1.89 13.71
C ASP A 105 -30.67 -3.19 13.75
N LYS A 106 -30.73 -3.97 12.67
CA LYS A 106 -29.93 -5.19 12.53
C LYS A 106 -28.43 -4.88 12.49
N ILE A 107 -28.01 -3.88 11.72
CA ILE A 107 -26.60 -3.45 11.64
C ILE A 107 -26.13 -2.87 12.99
N ALA A 108 -26.97 -2.10 13.69
CA ALA A 108 -26.65 -1.58 15.02
C ALA A 108 -26.42 -2.71 16.03
N THR A 109 -27.32 -3.70 16.06
CA THR A 109 -27.21 -4.90 16.91
C THR A 109 -25.94 -5.71 16.57
N GLN A 110 -25.61 -5.83 15.29
CA GLN A 110 -24.41 -6.52 14.82
C GLN A 110 -23.13 -5.79 15.28
N ILE A 111 -23.08 -4.46 15.16
CA ILE A 111 -21.95 -3.63 15.64
C ILE A 111 -21.74 -3.78 17.15
N GLU A 112 -22.82 -3.77 17.94
CA GLU A 112 -22.73 -4.00 19.39
C GLU A 112 -22.24 -5.40 19.73
N SER A 113 -22.71 -6.43 19.00
CA SER A 113 -22.28 -7.81 19.17
C SER A 113 -20.80 -8.00 18.85
N ASP A 114 -20.33 -7.42 17.75
CA ASP A 114 -18.93 -7.49 17.33
C ASP A 114 -18.03 -6.70 18.27
N PHE A 115 -18.49 -5.56 18.78
CA PHE A 115 -17.78 -4.79 19.79
C PHE A 115 -17.70 -5.51 21.15
N THR A 116 -18.77 -6.20 21.55
CA THR A 116 -18.76 -7.03 22.77
C THR A 116 -17.77 -8.19 22.64
N SER A 117 -17.71 -8.81 21.46
CA SER A 117 -16.72 -9.84 21.14
C SER A 117 -15.28 -9.29 21.23
N LEU A 118 -15.06 -8.09 20.72
CA LEU A 118 -13.79 -7.36 20.82
C LEU A 118 -13.38 -7.10 22.27
N GLN A 119 -14.30 -6.63 23.11
CA GLN A 119 -14.03 -6.39 24.54
C GLN A 119 -13.71 -7.67 25.31
N ALA A 120 -14.45 -8.76 25.04
CA ALA A 120 -14.20 -10.05 25.67
C ALA A 120 -12.80 -10.58 25.35
N ILE A 121 -12.41 -10.50 24.06
CA ILE A 121 -11.08 -10.90 23.59
C ILE A 121 -9.99 -10.01 24.23
N ALA A 122 -10.19 -8.69 24.25
CA ALA A 122 -9.24 -7.78 24.90
C ALA A 122 -9.08 -8.04 26.40
N THR A 123 -10.15 -8.45 27.08
CA THR A 123 -10.19 -8.82 28.51
C THR A 123 -9.45 -10.12 28.78
N GLU A 124 -9.67 -11.14 27.95
CA GLU A 124 -8.90 -12.37 28.00
C GLU A 124 -7.39 -12.12 27.80
N TYR A 125 -7.03 -11.22 26.88
CA TYR A 125 -5.62 -10.88 26.62
C TYR A 125 -4.96 -10.10 27.75
N ALA A 126 -5.67 -9.12 28.34
CA ALA A 126 -5.15 -8.37 29.48
C ALA A 126 -4.82 -9.28 30.67
N LEU A 127 -5.66 -10.29 30.91
CA LEU A 127 -5.48 -11.28 31.98
C LEU A 127 -4.29 -12.24 31.74
N LYS A 128 -3.93 -12.52 30.48
CA LYS A 128 -2.77 -13.37 30.13
C LYS A 128 -1.44 -12.60 30.10
N SER A 129 -1.48 -11.30 29.79
CA SER A 129 -0.30 -10.44 29.58
C SER A 129 0.50 -10.09 30.84
N THR A 130 -0.04 -10.32 32.04
CA THR A 130 0.66 -10.10 33.32
C THR A 130 1.80 -11.11 33.57
N SER A 131 2.06 -12.06 32.66
CA SER A 131 3.04 -13.13 32.87
C SER A 131 4.25 -13.14 31.93
N GLN A 132 4.21 -12.45 30.78
CA GLN A 132 5.30 -12.48 29.79
C GLN A 132 5.42 -11.15 29.04
N GLY A 133 6.37 -10.32 29.46
CA GLY A 133 6.60 -9.00 28.88
C GLY A 133 7.15 -9.06 27.46
N THR A 134 6.27 -9.03 26.45
CA THR A 134 6.62 -8.55 25.10
C THR A 134 5.40 -7.95 24.38
N ARG A 135 5.62 -6.79 23.74
CA ARG A 135 4.82 -6.07 22.72
C ARG A 135 3.32 -6.43 22.62
N LEU A 136 2.45 -5.63 23.26
CA LEU A 136 1.01 -5.75 23.06
C LEU A 136 0.30 -4.39 22.97
N SER A 137 0.37 -3.72 21.82
CA SER A 137 -0.33 -2.44 21.61
C SER A 137 -1.85 -2.55 21.71
N LEU A 138 -2.44 -3.71 21.41
CA LEU A 138 -3.90 -3.90 21.38
C LEU A 138 -4.52 -4.18 22.76
N GLY A 139 -3.91 -5.03 23.59
CA GLY A 139 -4.40 -5.30 24.95
C GLY A 139 -4.13 -4.16 25.92
N LEU A 140 -3.01 -3.43 25.76
CA LEU A 140 -2.72 -2.21 26.51
C LEU A 140 -3.65 -1.04 26.11
N ALA A 141 -4.03 -0.92 24.83
CA ALA A 141 -4.94 0.13 24.36
C ALA A 141 -6.40 -0.07 24.83
N LEU A 142 -6.80 -1.31 25.15
CA LEU A 142 -8.18 -1.63 25.51
C LEU A 142 -8.40 -1.91 27.00
N ASN A 143 -7.39 -2.33 27.76
CA ASN A 143 -7.58 -2.78 29.16
C ASN A 143 -6.73 -2.12 30.25
N GLY A 144 -5.91 -1.12 29.93
CA GLY A 144 -5.39 -0.21 30.97
C GLY A 144 -4.48 -0.83 32.04
N ALA A 145 -3.73 -1.89 31.73
CA ALA A 145 -2.71 -2.41 32.63
C ALA A 145 -1.32 -1.87 32.24
N ALA A 146 -0.87 -0.78 32.86
CA ALA A 146 0.55 -0.43 32.87
C ALA A 146 1.06 -0.42 34.31
N GLU A 147 2.09 -1.22 34.56
CA GLU A 147 2.99 -0.98 35.68
C GLU A 147 3.66 0.39 35.47
N GLY A 148 3.45 1.31 36.40
CA GLY A 148 4.27 2.52 36.55
C GLY A 148 3.93 3.71 35.64
N GLY A 149 3.05 4.59 36.13
CA GLY A 149 3.18 6.04 36.01
C GLY A 149 3.01 6.67 34.61
N GLY A 150 1.77 7.00 34.25
CA GLY A 150 1.48 8.17 33.41
C GLY A 150 0.86 7.94 32.03
N ALA A 151 -0.34 7.36 31.94
CA ALA A 151 -1.20 7.54 30.77
C ALA A 151 -2.70 7.26 31.03
N PRO A 152 -3.53 8.26 31.44
CA PRO A 152 -4.98 8.10 31.51
C PRO A 152 -5.74 8.45 30.21
N ARG A 153 -5.06 8.86 29.12
CA ARG A 153 -5.72 9.51 27.96
C ARG A 153 -6.08 8.61 26.77
N ALA A 154 -5.49 7.42 26.61
CA ALA A 154 -5.76 6.56 25.45
C ALA A 154 -6.99 5.65 25.63
N GLN A 155 -7.24 5.20 26.87
CA GLN A 155 -8.37 4.34 27.26
C GLN A 155 -9.74 4.97 26.93
N SER A 156 -9.82 6.30 26.85
CA SER A 156 -11.05 7.03 26.60
C SER A 156 -11.37 7.27 25.13
N VAL A 157 -10.59 6.79 24.15
CA VAL A 157 -10.85 7.15 22.74
C VAL A 157 -11.54 6.01 22.00
N ALA A 158 -10.94 4.82 21.88
CA ALA A 158 -11.56 3.72 21.13
C ALA A 158 -12.89 3.27 21.75
N SER A 159 -12.93 3.02 23.06
CA SER A 159 -14.17 2.62 23.77
C SER A 159 -15.26 3.68 23.67
N ASN A 160 -14.91 4.97 23.81
CA ASN A 160 -15.88 6.04 23.63
C ASN A 160 -16.34 6.16 22.19
N VAL A 161 -15.48 5.93 21.20
CA VAL A 161 -15.85 6.06 19.79
C VAL A 161 -16.77 4.92 19.35
N PHE A 162 -16.53 3.67 19.75
CA PHE A 162 -17.46 2.57 19.48
C PHE A 162 -18.79 2.74 20.22
N ARG A 163 -18.76 3.21 21.48
CA ARG A 163 -19.98 3.55 22.22
C ARG A 163 -20.76 4.69 21.55
N ILE A 164 -20.06 5.72 21.05
CA ILE A 164 -20.65 6.83 20.28
C ILE A 164 -21.24 6.29 18.96
N ALA A 165 -20.53 5.43 18.24
CA ALA A 165 -21.01 4.83 16.99
C ALA A 165 -22.30 4.02 17.19
N SER A 166 -22.35 3.14 18.20
CA SER A 166 -23.58 2.44 18.56
C SER A 166 -24.69 3.41 18.97
N THR A 167 -24.39 4.37 19.85
CA THR A 167 -25.39 5.35 20.33
C THR A 167 -25.99 6.15 19.17
N VAL A 168 -25.17 6.56 18.20
CA VAL A 168 -25.61 7.27 17.00
C VAL A 168 -26.51 6.40 16.13
N LEU A 169 -26.15 5.13 15.91
CA LEU A 169 -26.95 4.19 15.13
C LEU A 169 -28.29 3.87 15.79
N SER A 170 -28.30 3.57 17.08
CA SER A 170 -29.52 3.31 17.87
C SER A 170 -30.43 4.54 17.93
N TRP A 171 -29.84 5.74 18.06
CA TRP A 171 -30.60 6.98 17.98
C TRP A 171 -31.19 7.21 16.58
N LEU A 172 -30.43 6.98 15.51
CA LEU A 172 -30.92 7.08 14.12
C LEU A 172 -32.09 6.11 13.90
N GLY A 173 -31.98 4.86 14.35
CA GLY A 173 -33.08 3.88 14.28
C GLY A 173 -34.34 4.36 15.00
N ASN A 174 -34.20 4.86 16.23
CA ASN A 174 -35.32 5.38 17.01
C ASN A 174 -35.92 6.67 16.41
N PHE A 175 -35.08 7.57 15.91
CA PHE A 175 -35.52 8.78 15.20
C PHE A 175 -36.34 8.44 13.95
N LEU A 176 -35.92 7.43 13.19
CA LEU A 176 -36.65 6.95 12.02
C LEU A 176 -37.98 6.30 12.40
N LYS A 177 -38.02 5.49 13.46
CA LYS A 177 -39.28 4.96 14.01
C LYS A 177 -40.25 6.08 14.43
N CYS A 178 -39.73 7.16 15.02
CA CYS A 178 -40.54 8.34 15.36
C CYS A 178 -41.04 9.10 14.12
N LEU A 179 -40.20 9.27 13.09
CA LEU A 179 -40.61 9.90 11.82
C LEU A 179 -41.68 9.09 11.08
N LEU A 180 -41.62 7.76 11.20
CA LEU A 180 -42.58 6.82 10.58
C LEU A 180 -43.83 6.59 11.45
N ALA A 181 -43.92 7.18 12.64
CA ALA A 181 -45.10 7.04 13.48
C ALA A 181 -46.32 7.74 12.86
N PRO A 182 -47.53 7.14 12.94
CA PRO A 182 -48.73 7.64 12.26
C PRO A 182 -49.06 9.14 12.46
N PRO A 183 -48.89 9.74 13.65
CA PRO A 183 -49.22 11.15 13.86
C PRO A 183 -48.33 12.13 13.08
N VAL A 184 -47.09 11.72 12.75
CA VAL A 184 -46.09 12.57 12.08
C VAL A 184 -46.25 12.52 10.55
N LEU A 185 -46.61 11.35 10.01
CA LEU A 185 -46.89 11.18 8.58
C LEU A 185 -48.21 11.84 8.14
N GLN A 186 -49.15 12.05 9.07
CA GLN A 186 -50.50 12.55 8.77
C GLN A 186 -50.64 14.08 8.83
N ASN A 187 -49.63 14.83 9.30
CA ASN A 187 -49.69 16.30 9.34
C ASN A 187 -48.59 16.94 8.47
N PRO A 188 -48.85 17.20 7.18
CA PRO A 188 -47.85 17.75 6.24
C PRO A 188 -47.39 19.17 6.59
N ASN A 189 -48.07 19.88 7.49
CA ASN A 189 -47.77 21.27 7.85
C ASN A 189 -46.67 21.44 8.92
N THR A 190 -46.14 20.34 9.49
CA THR A 190 -45.07 20.41 10.49
C THR A 190 -43.67 20.12 9.93
N LYS A 191 -43.52 19.84 8.64
CA LYS A 191 -42.20 19.65 8.01
C LYS A 191 -41.48 21.01 7.87
N PRO A 192 -40.30 21.18 8.47
CA PRO A 192 -39.47 22.35 8.21
C PRO A 192 -39.13 22.41 6.71
N ALA A 193 -39.32 23.57 6.09
CA ALA A 193 -38.97 23.75 4.68
C ALA A 193 -37.49 23.41 4.45
N GLY A 194 -37.21 22.51 3.50
CA GLY A 194 -35.85 22.08 3.16
C GLY A 194 -35.31 20.88 3.95
N PHE A 195 -36.07 20.30 4.88
CA PHE A 195 -35.63 19.10 5.61
C PHE A 195 -35.87 17.82 4.77
N ASN A 196 -34.78 17.15 4.38
CA ASN A 196 -34.82 15.87 3.69
C ASN A 196 -34.27 14.75 4.60
N PRO A 197 -35.13 13.89 5.17
CA PRO A 197 -34.68 12.82 6.06
C PRO A 197 -33.78 11.79 5.37
N ILE A 198 -33.97 11.53 4.06
CA ILE A 198 -33.13 10.59 3.30
C ILE A 198 -31.70 11.13 3.19
N GLN A 199 -31.56 12.43 2.91
CA GLN A 199 -30.24 13.07 2.83
C GLN A 199 -29.50 13.00 4.16
N LEU A 200 -30.20 13.26 5.27
CA LEU A 200 -29.62 13.20 6.62
C LEU A 200 -29.12 11.79 6.95
N ILE A 201 -29.89 10.75 6.59
CA ILE A 201 -29.50 9.34 6.79
C ILE A 201 -28.27 9.00 5.97
N ALA A 202 -28.25 9.37 4.68
CA ALA A 202 -27.12 9.10 3.79
C ALA A 202 -25.83 9.78 4.30
N GLU A 203 -25.92 11.03 4.76
CA GLU A 203 -24.79 11.74 5.34
C GLU A 203 -24.33 11.11 6.68
N ALA A 204 -25.25 10.67 7.53
CA ALA A 204 -24.90 9.99 8.77
C ALA A 204 -24.19 8.65 8.53
N ILE A 205 -24.68 7.84 7.58
CA ILE A 205 -24.07 6.56 7.19
C ILE A 205 -22.66 6.79 6.61
N ARG A 206 -22.50 7.75 5.70
CA ARG A 206 -21.18 8.11 5.14
C ARG A 206 -20.18 8.53 6.20
N ASN A 207 -20.59 9.40 7.11
CA ASN A 207 -19.73 9.86 8.20
C ASN A 207 -19.34 8.71 9.14
N LEU A 208 -20.26 7.77 9.37
CA LEU A 208 -19.99 6.59 10.17
C LEU A 208 -19.02 5.62 9.49
N ILE A 209 -19.19 5.35 8.19
CA ILE A 209 -18.26 4.53 7.39
C ILE A 209 -16.86 5.14 7.43
N ALA A 210 -16.74 6.45 7.19
CA ALA A 210 -15.46 7.15 7.24
C ALA A 210 -14.80 7.10 8.63
N LEU A 211 -15.61 7.17 9.70
CA LEU A 211 -15.13 7.07 11.07
C LEU A 211 -14.65 5.64 11.41
N LEU A 212 -15.42 4.62 11.04
CA LEU A 212 -15.05 3.21 11.25
C LEU A 212 -13.78 2.84 10.47
N ASP A 213 -13.70 3.28 9.21
CA ASP A 213 -12.50 3.12 8.37
C ASP A 213 -11.29 3.82 8.99
N ALA A 214 -11.45 5.07 9.45
CA ALA A 214 -10.38 5.78 10.14
C ALA A 214 -9.91 5.03 11.39
N ILE A 215 -10.80 4.48 12.22
CA ILE A 215 -10.43 3.71 13.43
C ILE A 215 -9.71 2.41 13.10
N LEU A 216 -10.20 1.67 12.09
CA LEU A 216 -9.54 0.46 11.61
C LEU A 216 -8.13 0.78 11.14
N ASN A 217 -7.98 1.84 10.36
CA ASN A 217 -6.72 2.26 9.78
C ASN A 217 -5.78 2.94 10.79
N SER A 218 -6.29 3.63 11.83
CA SER A 218 -5.47 4.44 12.74
C SER A 218 -5.25 3.83 14.12
N CYS A 219 -6.19 3.02 14.64
CA CYS A 219 -6.20 2.61 16.05
C CYS A 219 -6.01 1.10 16.26
N ILE A 220 -6.55 0.25 15.37
CA ILE A 220 -6.56 -1.21 15.58
C ILE A 220 -5.50 -1.91 14.73
N PHE A 221 -5.39 -1.53 13.46
CA PHE A 221 -4.49 -2.22 12.52
C PHE A 221 -3.35 -1.34 12.01
N GLY A 222 -3.36 -0.04 12.28
CA GLY A 222 -2.33 0.90 11.84
C GLY A 222 -2.08 0.94 10.34
N ARG A 223 -3.02 0.53 9.47
CA ARG A 223 -2.72 -0.24 8.24
C ARG A 223 -1.76 -1.39 8.60
N PRO A 224 -2.08 -2.66 8.29
CA PRO A 224 -1.00 -3.63 8.29
C PRO A 224 0.12 -2.98 7.44
N PRO A 225 1.36 -2.81 7.96
CA PRO A 225 2.48 -2.55 7.07
C PRO A 225 2.28 -3.55 5.96
N VAL A 226 2.08 -3.08 4.73
CA VAL A 226 1.62 -3.90 3.61
C VAL A 226 2.37 -5.22 3.70
N SER A 227 1.65 -6.29 4.07
CA SER A 227 2.20 -7.35 4.93
C SER A 227 3.66 -7.67 4.58
N ASP A 228 4.60 -7.34 5.48
CA ASP A 228 6.00 -7.76 5.37
C ASP A 228 6.10 -9.28 5.11
N VAL A 229 5.05 -10.02 5.48
CA VAL A 229 4.79 -11.43 5.17
C VAL A 229 4.93 -11.76 3.68
N LYS A 230 4.39 -10.96 2.74
CA LYS A 230 4.53 -11.25 1.29
C LYS A 230 5.97 -11.07 0.82
N ALA A 231 6.70 -10.10 1.39
CA ALA A 231 8.05 -9.77 0.95
C ALA A 231 9.10 -10.75 1.49
N ALA A 232 8.99 -11.17 2.76
CA ALA A 232 9.91 -12.12 3.39
C ALA A 232 9.85 -13.51 2.73
N ASP A 233 8.67 -13.95 2.32
CA ASP A 233 8.43 -15.29 1.77
C ASP A 233 8.90 -15.49 0.32
N THR A 234 9.38 -14.44 -0.35
CA THR A 234 9.92 -14.52 -1.72
C THR A 234 11.43 -14.72 -1.76
N VAL A 235 12.10 -14.73 -0.60
CA VAL A 235 13.55 -14.95 -0.51
C VAL A 235 13.84 -16.44 -0.37
N VAL A 236 14.64 -16.98 -1.28
CA VAL A 236 15.07 -18.39 -1.22
C VAL A 236 16.42 -18.48 -0.52
N GLY A 237 16.42 -19.06 0.69
CA GLY A 237 17.64 -19.34 1.42
C GLY A 237 18.44 -20.45 0.75
N VAL A 238 19.61 -20.12 0.21
CA VAL A 238 20.56 -21.09 -0.37
C VAL A 238 21.95 -20.88 0.22
N PRO A 239 22.79 -21.92 0.30
CA PRO A 239 24.17 -21.75 0.75
C PRO A 239 24.94 -20.85 -0.22
N LEU A 240 26.01 -20.22 0.29
CA LEU A 240 26.90 -19.37 -0.52
C LEU A 240 27.53 -20.12 -1.71
N SER A 241 27.70 -21.44 -1.56
CA SER A 241 28.30 -22.31 -2.56
C SER A 241 27.72 -23.72 -2.49
N GLY A 242 27.74 -24.44 -3.60
CA GLY A 242 27.42 -25.86 -3.66
C GLY A 242 26.63 -26.20 -4.92
N PRO A 243 26.31 -27.48 -5.14
CA PRO A 243 25.14 -27.78 -5.95
C PRO A 243 23.91 -27.23 -5.22
N TYR A 244 22.97 -26.68 -5.96
CA TYR A 244 21.75 -26.07 -5.45
C TYR A 244 20.88 -27.05 -4.64
N GLY A 245 20.86 -28.32 -5.06
CA GLY A 245 20.09 -29.37 -4.40
C GLY A 245 18.59 -29.19 -4.66
N SER A 246 17.79 -29.16 -3.60
CA SER A 246 16.33 -28.99 -3.70
C SER A 246 15.84 -27.94 -2.71
N GLN A 247 15.10 -26.94 -3.20
CA GLN A 247 14.53 -25.87 -2.37
C GLN A 247 13.03 -25.71 -2.65
N THR A 248 12.26 -25.44 -1.60
CA THR A 248 10.83 -25.15 -1.69
C THR A 248 10.56 -23.76 -1.16
N PHE A 249 9.85 -22.94 -1.94
CA PHE A 249 9.55 -21.55 -1.61
C PHE A 249 8.20 -21.11 -2.19
N LYS A 250 7.72 -19.95 -1.76
CA LYS A 250 6.41 -19.44 -2.13
C LYS A 250 6.47 -18.55 -3.38
N VAL A 251 5.52 -18.76 -4.29
CA VAL A 251 5.27 -17.89 -5.44
C VAL A 251 3.84 -17.36 -5.36
N TYR A 252 3.72 -16.09 -5.02
CA TYR A 252 2.43 -15.40 -4.88
C TYR A 252 1.87 -14.98 -6.25
N ALA A 253 0.55 -14.99 -6.41
CA ALA A 253 -0.09 -14.54 -7.66
C ALA A 253 0.21 -13.05 -7.96
N GLY A 254 0.11 -12.22 -6.91
CA GLY A 254 0.48 -10.80 -6.95
C GLY A 254 1.99 -10.55 -6.99
N GLY A 255 2.81 -11.58 -6.72
CA GLY A 255 4.26 -11.51 -6.85
C GLY A 255 4.66 -11.60 -8.32
N TYR A 256 5.63 -10.80 -8.75
CA TYR A 256 6.05 -10.73 -10.14
C TYR A 256 6.96 -11.91 -10.50
N TRP A 257 8.25 -11.78 -10.25
CA TRP A 257 9.26 -12.83 -10.45
C TRP A 257 9.99 -13.12 -9.16
N VAL A 258 10.08 -14.40 -8.80
CA VAL A 258 10.83 -14.89 -7.65
C VAL A 258 12.17 -15.41 -8.13
N ASN A 259 13.26 -14.90 -7.55
CA ASN A 259 14.60 -15.45 -7.74
C ASN A 259 14.64 -16.81 -7.03
N SER A 260 14.85 -17.90 -7.77
CA SER A 260 14.86 -19.22 -7.13
C SER A 260 16.14 -19.50 -6.35
N GLY A 261 17.16 -18.63 -6.42
CA GLY A 261 18.49 -18.87 -5.84
C GLY A 261 19.31 -19.90 -6.63
N LEU A 262 18.88 -20.28 -7.84
CA LEU A 262 19.57 -21.25 -8.70
C LEU A 262 20.24 -20.54 -9.86
N PHE A 263 21.52 -20.83 -10.09
CA PHE A 263 22.26 -20.48 -11.29
C PHE A 263 22.39 -21.70 -12.20
N LEU A 264 22.02 -21.55 -13.47
CA LEU A 264 22.19 -22.60 -14.47
C LEU A 264 23.08 -22.10 -15.60
N LYS A 265 24.04 -22.93 -16.01
CA LYS A 265 24.73 -22.78 -17.28
C LYS A 265 23.83 -23.21 -18.43
N LYS A 266 24.07 -22.67 -19.62
CA LYS A 266 23.38 -23.05 -20.85
C LYS A 266 23.34 -24.58 -21.00
N GLY A 267 22.15 -25.12 -21.24
CA GLY A 267 21.89 -26.55 -21.39
C GLY A 267 21.70 -27.34 -20.08
N GLN A 268 22.03 -26.76 -18.92
CA GLN A 268 21.69 -27.38 -17.63
C GLN A 268 20.18 -27.30 -17.39
N THR A 269 19.69 -28.23 -16.56
CA THR A 269 18.26 -28.38 -16.31
C THR A 269 17.91 -28.25 -14.83
N ALA A 270 16.65 -27.93 -14.57
CA ALA A 270 16.03 -27.97 -13.25
C ALA A 270 14.68 -28.68 -13.34
N LYS A 271 14.41 -29.56 -12.38
CA LYS A 271 13.07 -30.12 -12.17
C LYS A 271 12.29 -29.15 -11.30
N ILE A 272 11.11 -28.74 -11.75
CA ILE A 272 10.27 -27.77 -11.04
C ILE A 272 8.90 -28.40 -10.86
N SER A 273 8.37 -28.32 -9.64
CA SER A 273 7.01 -28.77 -9.32
C SER A 273 6.33 -27.78 -8.40
N ALA A 274 5.00 -27.73 -8.44
CA ALA A 274 4.24 -26.77 -7.68
C ALA A 274 2.96 -27.37 -7.10
N LYS A 275 2.62 -26.92 -5.90
CA LYS A 275 1.37 -27.22 -5.20
C LYS A 275 0.73 -25.93 -4.72
N GLY A 276 -0.59 -25.93 -4.58
CA GLY A 276 -1.35 -24.75 -4.18
C GLY A 276 -2.20 -24.18 -5.31
N ARG A 277 -2.73 -22.97 -5.09
CA ARG A 277 -3.62 -22.31 -6.05
C ARG A 277 -3.44 -20.79 -6.00
N TRP A 278 -3.56 -20.18 -7.16
CA TRP A 278 -3.77 -18.74 -7.32
C TRP A 278 -5.25 -18.45 -7.58
N GLN A 279 -5.62 -17.18 -7.46
CA GLN A 279 -6.91 -16.65 -7.87
C GLN A 279 -6.69 -15.62 -8.97
N TYR A 280 -7.22 -15.91 -10.16
CA TYR A 280 -7.15 -15.08 -11.36
C TYR A 280 -8.57 -14.79 -11.83
N ASP A 281 -8.97 -13.53 -11.98
CA ASP A 281 -10.34 -13.12 -12.33
C ASP A 281 -11.42 -13.84 -11.50
N ASN A 282 -11.21 -13.91 -10.19
CA ASN A 282 -12.04 -14.63 -9.22
C ASN A 282 -12.09 -16.16 -9.40
N GLN A 283 -11.34 -16.74 -10.34
CA GLN A 283 -11.24 -18.18 -10.55
C GLN A 283 -10.02 -18.76 -9.85
N ASN A 284 -10.21 -19.88 -9.14
CA ASN A 284 -9.10 -20.60 -8.52
C ASN A 284 -8.36 -21.42 -9.58
N VAL A 285 -7.14 -21.01 -9.92
CA VAL A 285 -6.27 -21.70 -10.87
C VAL A 285 -5.12 -22.40 -10.15
N ASP A 286 -4.85 -23.65 -10.51
CA ASP A 286 -3.60 -24.28 -10.11
C ASP A 286 -2.46 -23.86 -11.05
N ALA A 287 -1.27 -24.40 -10.83
CA ALA A 287 -0.08 -24.09 -11.62
C ALA A 287 -0.21 -24.39 -13.13
N SER A 288 -1.26 -25.09 -13.60
CA SER A 288 -1.48 -25.37 -15.02
C SER A 288 -2.23 -24.26 -15.79
N GLY A 289 -2.87 -23.30 -15.11
CA GLY A 289 -3.54 -22.15 -15.75
C GLY A 289 -4.76 -22.48 -16.62
N VAL A 290 -5.59 -23.46 -16.24
CA VAL A 290 -6.69 -23.95 -17.10
C VAL A 290 -7.73 -22.86 -17.41
N GLY A 291 -8.03 -22.67 -18.70
CA GLY A 291 -9.25 -21.99 -19.18
C GLY A 291 -9.14 -20.48 -19.45
N LEU A 292 -7.98 -19.86 -19.23
CA LEU A 292 -7.81 -18.39 -19.28
C LEU A 292 -7.24 -17.85 -20.60
N GLY A 293 -6.95 -18.71 -21.58
CA GLY A 293 -6.22 -18.34 -22.80
C GLY A 293 -4.71 -18.57 -22.68
N SER A 294 -3.93 -18.06 -23.63
CA SER A 294 -2.49 -18.28 -23.70
C SER A 294 -1.74 -17.05 -24.18
N GLU A 295 -0.56 -16.84 -23.62
CA GLU A 295 0.38 -15.81 -24.05
C GLU A 295 1.82 -16.34 -23.96
N ARG A 296 2.67 -15.92 -24.91
CA ARG A 296 4.06 -16.40 -25.06
C ARG A 296 4.17 -17.94 -25.09
N GLY A 297 3.14 -18.60 -25.63
CA GLY A 297 3.08 -20.07 -25.74
C GLY A 297 2.67 -20.79 -24.45
N CYS A 298 2.46 -20.08 -23.34
CA CYS A 298 2.01 -20.65 -22.06
C CYS A 298 0.58 -20.22 -21.73
N ARG A 299 -0.14 -21.02 -20.95
CA ARG A 299 -1.49 -20.65 -20.49
C ARG A 299 -1.42 -19.50 -19.50
N LEU A 300 -2.40 -18.58 -19.53
CA LEU A 300 -2.51 -17.56 -18.48
C LEU A 300 -2.81 -18.23 -17.13
N GLY A 301 -2.24 -17.70 -16.05
CA GLY A 301 -2.31 -18.30 -14.72
C GLY A 301 -1.44 -19.54 -14.51
N SER A 302 -0.67 -19.99 -15.50
CA SER A 302 0.25 -21.12 -15.32
C SER A 302 1.57 -20.71 -14.68
N LEU A 303 2.23 -21.64 -13.98
CA LEU A 303 3.61 -21.46 -13.52
C LEU A 303 4.55 -21.50 -14.72
N VAL A 304 5.39 -20.48 -14.82
CA VAL A 304 6.44 -20.36 -15.84
C VAL A 304 7.79 -20.08 -15.20
N ALA A 305 8.84 -20.39 -15.94
CA ALA A 305 10.22 -20.14 -15.53
C ALA A 305 11.05 -19.55 -16.67
N ARG A 306 12.12 -18.82 -16.31
CA ARG A 306 13.01 -18.16 -17.28
C ARG A 306 14.43 -17.94 -16.74
N SER A 307 15.40 -17.83 -17.66
CA SER A 307 16.79 -17.46 -17.38
C SER A 307 16.95 -15.94 -17.39
N GLY A 308 17.19 -15.34 -16.23
CA GLY A 308 17.26 -13.89 -16.05
C GLY A 308 15.91 -13.22 -16.30
N LEU A 309 15.91 -11.90 -16.27
CA LEU A 309 14.68 -11.12 -16.44
C LEU A 309 14.65 -10.24 -17.68
N ASN A 310 15.62 -10.27 -18.60
CA ASN A 310 15.66 -9.41 -19.79
C ASN A 310 14.30 -9.33 -20.53
N TYR A 311 13.99 -8.25 -21.24
CA TYR A 311 12.68 -8.03 -21.87
C TYR A 311 12.35 -9.01 -23.04
N ASN A 312 13.16 -10.06 -23.23
CA ASN A 312 12.91 -11.10 -24.24
C ASN A 312 11.68 -11.99 -23.90
N LYS A 313 11.15 -12.66 -24.92
CA LYS A 313 9.97 -13.54 -24.84
C LYS A 313 10.28 -14.94 -24.29
N GLU A 314 11.49 -15.18 -23.79
CA GLU A 314 11.94 -16.53 -23.43
C GLU A 314 11.42 -16.92 -22.05
N ILE A 315 10.21 -17.48 -22.03
CA ILE A 315 9.65 -18.20 -20.88
C ILE A 315 9.43 -19.67 -21.26
N GLN A 316 9.53 -20.58 -20.30
CA GLN A 316 9.16 -21.98 -20.44
C GLN A 316 7.95 -22.30 -19.57
N CYS A 317 6.98 -23.00 -20.13
CA CYS A 317 5.78 -23.42 -19.41
C CYS A 317 6.13 -24.60 -18.51
N ILE A 318 5.97 -24.44 -17.19
CA ILE A 318 6.27 -25.49 -16.22
C ILE A 318 5.00 -26.25 -15.83
N GLY A 319 3.91 -25.53 -15.58
CA GLY A 319 2.69 -26.17 -15.10
C GLY A 319 2.82 -26.67 -13.66
N VAL A 320 2.11 -27.76 -13.34
CA VAL A 320 2.18 -28.44 -12.03
C VAL A 320 3.53 -29.11 -11.80
N SER A 321 4.15 -29.63 -12.86
CA SER A 321 5.48 -30.23 -12.83
C SER A 321 6.09 -30.22 -14.22
N GLY A 322 7.38 -29.88 -14.32
CA GLY A 322 8.08 -29.76 -15.58
C GLY A 322 9.60 -29.73 -15.43
N ILE A 323 10.28 -29.73 -16.56
CA ILE A 323 11.73 -29.57 -16.64
C ILE A 323 12.01 -28.24 -17.33
N PHE A 324 12.77 -27.38 -16.67
CA PHE A 324 13.34 -26.18 -17.25
C PHE A 324 14.73 -26.50 -17.82
N THR A 325 15.05 -26.00 -19.02
CA THR A 325 16.40 -26.08 -19.60
C THR A 325 16.95 -24.68 -19.85
N ALA A 326 18.07 -24.31 -19.25
CA ALA A 326 18.61 -22.96 -19.37
C ALA A 326 19.10 -22.67 -20.79
N ALA A 327 18.62 -21.57 -21.39
CA ALA A 327 19.06 -21.12 -22.71
C ALA A 327 20.41 -20.40 -22.69
N LYS A 328 20.78 -19.87 -21.52
CA LYS A 328 21.99 -19.08 -21.25
C LYS A 328 22.42 -19.25 -19.79
N ASP A 329 23.67 -18.88 -19.52
CA ASP A 329 24.25 -18.84 -18.18
C ASP A 329 23.59 -17.72 -17.38
N GLU A 330 22.71 -18.06 -16.45
CA GLU A 330 21.95 -17.06 -15.71
C GLU A 330 21.23 -17.64 -14.48
N THR A 331 20.75 -16.73 -13.63
CA THR A 331 19.84 -17.02 -12.53
C THR A 331 18.45 -17.47 -13.04
N LEU A 332 17.88 -18.51 -12.43
CA LEU A 332 16.52 -18.97 -12.70
C LEU A 332 15.50 -18.13 -11.93
N TYR A 333 14.50 -17.62 -12.64
CA TYR A 333 13.33 -16.96 -12.05
C TYR A 333 12.07 -17.74 -12.35
N VAL A 334 11.14 -17.75 -11.39
CA VAL A 334 9.82 -18.38 -11.52
C VAL A 334 8.71 -17.39 -11.19
N GLY A 335 7.55 -17.56 -11.83
CA GLY A 335 6.42 -16.66 -11.65
C GLY A 335 5.15 -17.17 -12.32
N MET A 336 4.03 -16.50 -12.07
CA MET A 336 2.80 -16.72 -12.82
C MET A 336 2.88 -16.08 -14.20
N ASN A 337 2.40 -16.77 -15.23
CA ASN A 337 2.14 -16.17 -16.53
C ASN A 337 0.88 -15.29 -16.47
N HIS A 338 1.06 -13.98 -16.51
CA HIS A 338 -0.04 -13.00 -16.62
C HIS A 338 0.02 -12.24 -17.95
N GLY A 339 0.63 -12.85 -18.97
CA GLY A 339 0.65 -12.28 -20.30
C GLY A 339 1.93 -11.52 -20.63
N ASP A 340 1.99 -10.24 -20.28
CA ASP A 340 3.16 -9.37 -20.50
C ASP A 340 4.36 -9.73 -19.60
N GLY A 341 4.30 -10.86 -18.91
CA GLY A 341 5.10 -11.17 -17.73
C GLY A 341 4.49 -10.61 -16.45
N GLY A 342 3.33 -9.93 -16.55
CA GLY A 342 2.69 -9.20 -15.48
C GLY A 342 3.62 -8.15 -14.92
N GLU A 343 4.35 -7.40 -15.76
CA GLU A 343 5.47 -6.52 -15.38
C GLU A 343 5.10 -5.03 -15.36
N MET A 344 3.99 -4.65 -15.99
CA MET A 344 3.46 -3.28 -15.99
C MET A 344 2.55 -2.96 -14.80
N TYR A 345 2.25 -1.67 -14.65
CA TYR A 345 1.47 -1.11 -13.55
C TYR A 345 0.14 -1.82 -13.34
N GLY A 346 -0.12 -2.28 -12.13
CA GLY A 346 -1.45 -2.72 -11.74
C GLY A 346 -1.93 -4.06 -12.29
N ASN A 347 -1.23 -4.67 -13.25
CA ASN A 347 -1.67 -5.90 -13.91
C ASN A 347 -1.95 -7.04 -12.93
N ARG A 348 -1.22 -7.09 -11.81
CA ARG A 348 -1.40 -8.12 -10.78
C ARG A 348 -2.17 -7.66 -9.53
N LEU A 349 -2.74 -6.46 -9.55
CA LEU A 349 -3.47 -5.94 -8.39
C LEU A 349 -4.69 -6.81 -8.09
N GLY A 350 -4.85 -7.14 -6.81
CA GLY A 350 -5.96 -7.96 -6.34
C GLY A 350 -5.84 -9.45 -6.67
N LEU A 351 -4.77 -9.89 -7.35
CA LEU A 351 -4.51 -11.32 -7.52
C LEU A 351 -4.10 -11.94 -6.18
N LYS A 352 -4.74 -13.07 -5.84
CA LYS A 352 -4.58 -13.74 -4.55
C LYS A 352 -4.04 -15.16 -4.71
N GLY A 353 -3.65 -15.74 -3.59
CA GLY A 353 -3.17 -17.11 -3.53
C GLY A 353 -1.67 -17.24 -3.74
N VAL A 354 -1.20 -18.47 -3.56
CA VAL A 354 0.21 -18.83 -3.49
C VAL A 354 0.42 -20.26 -3.98
N LEU A 355 1.55 -20.49 -4.63
CA LEU A 355 2.08 -21.82 -4.91
C LEU A 355 3.30 -22.08 -4.03
N ASP A 356 3.38 -23.25 -3.42
CA ASP A 356 4.63 -23.81 -2.92
C ASP A 356 5.34 -24.47 -4.11
N VAL A 357 6.43 -23.86 -4.55
CA VAL A 357 7.23 -24.29 -5.71
C VAL A 357 8.49 -24.97 -5.21
N THR A 358 8.72 -26.20 -5.64
CA THR A 358 9.95 -26.96 -5.39
C THR A 358 10.80 -26.96 -6.65
N VAL A 359 12.05 -26.51 -6.53
CA VAL A 359 13.06 -26.55 -7.59
C VAL A 359 14.16 -27.52 -7.17
N THR A 360 14.56 -28.42 -8.06
CA THR A 360 15.66 -29.37 -7.84
C THR A 360 16.65 -29.31 -9.01
N SER A 361 17.93 -29.10 -8.72
CA SER A 361 19.00 -29.06 -9.72
C SER A 361 20.39 -29.25 -9.10
N ASP A 362 21.33 -29.73 -9.90
CA ASP A 362 22.76 -29.78 -9.57
C ASP A 362 23.51 -28.49 -10.01
N GLY A 363 22.77 -27.46 -10.44
CA GLY A 363 23.33 -26.14 -10.79
C GLY A 363 23.94 -25.40 -9.60
N GLY A 364 24.50 -24.21 -9.85
CA GLY A 364 25.11 -23.39 -8.79
C GLY A 364 24.08 -22.62 -7.97
N THR A 365 24.50 -22.01 -6.87
CA THR A 365 23.62 -21.16 -6.04
C THR A 365 23.79 -19.67 -6.34
N VAL A 366 22.72 -18.91 -6.12
CA VAL A 366 22.66 -17.44 -6.14
C VAL A 366 22.12 -17.01 -4.79
N PRO A 367 22.98 -16.80 -3.78
CA PRO A 367 22.51 -16.43 -2.45
C PRO A 367 21.83 -15.07 -2.48
N SER A 368 20.81 -14.93 -1.65
CA SER A 368 20.19 -13.64 -1.38
C SER A 368 20.67 -13.15 -0.02
N LEU A 369 21.25 -11.95 0.03
CA LEU A 369 21.93 -11.42 1.22
C LEU A 369 21.41 -10.04 1.56
N SER A 370 21.36 -9.71 2.86
CA SER A 370 21.20 -8.31 3.26
C SER A 370 22.43 -7.50 2.82
N PRO A 371 22.32 -6.16 2.69
CA PRO A 371 23.46 -5.31 2.37
C PRO A 371 24.61 -5.47 3.38
N GLN A 372 24.29 -5.67 4.66
CA GLN A 372 25.26 -5.87 5.73
C GLN A 372 26.00 -7.19 5.57
N ASP A 373 25.27 -8.28 5.32
CA ASP A 373 25.87 -9.60 5.13
C ASP A 373 26.74 -9.65 3.88
N ALA A 374 26.28 -9.05 2.77
CA ALA A 374 27.05 -8.96 1.53
C ALA A 374 28.34 -8.14 1.68
N ALA A 375 28.34 -7.12 2.54
CA ALA A 375 29.53 -6.34 2.86
C ALA A 375 30.54 -7.12 3.72
N ALA A 376 30.06 -7.99 4.61
CA ALA A 376 30.88 -8.72 5.58
C ALA A 376 31.39 -10.07 5.07
N VAL A 377 30.65 -10.74 4.18
CA VAL A 377 30.96 -12.10 3.73
C VAL A 377 32.13 -12.13 2.73
N ASP A 378 32.83 -13.26 2.73
CA ASP A 378 33.77 -13.59 1.67
C ASP A 378 33.03 -13.99 0.38
N LEU A 379 32.83 -13.01 -0.50
CA LEU A 379 32.12 -13.16 -1.77
C LEU A 379 32.85 -14.06 -2.78
N THR A 380 34.13 -14.37 -2.57
CA THR A 380 34.88 -15.29 -3.44
C THR A 380 34.36 -16.73 -3.36
N LYS A 381 33.62 -17.05 -2.29
CA LYS A 381 32.97 -18.35 -2.10
C LYS A 381 31.74 -18.53 -3.01
N ILE A 382 31.17 -17.45 -3.55
CA ILE A 382 29.98 -17.53 -4.40
C ILE A 382 30.40 -17.90 -5.82
N ALA A 383 30.41 -19.21 -6.10
CA ALA A 383 30.95 -19.78 -7.33
C ALA A 383 30.21 -19.34 -8.61
N SER A 384 28.92 -18.99 -8.51
CA SER A 384 28.15 -18.46 -9.64
C SER A 384 28.57 -17.04 -10.03
N GLY A 385 29.26 -16.31 -9.14
CA GLY A 385 29.55 -14.89 -9.30
C GLY A 385 28.32 -13.98 -9.19
N ASN A 386 27.14 -14.52 -8.89
CA ASN A 386 25.87 -13.80 -8.82
C ASN A 386 25.25 -13.89 -7.43
N LEU A 387 24.62 -12.82 -6.99
CA LEU A 387 23.86 -12.73 -5.74
C LEU A 387 22.72 -11.72 -5.88
N GLU A 388 21.72 -11.79 -5.02
CA GLU A 388 20.69 -10.76 -4.91
C GLU A 388 20.81 -10.04 -3.57
N ILE A 389 20.93 -8.70 -3.60
CA ILE A 389 20.90 -7.89 -2.39
C ILE A 389 19.45 -7.58 -2.04
N ILE A 390 19.08 -7.80 -0.78
CA ILE A 390 17.73 -7.60 -0.26
C ILE A 390 17.69 -6.37 0.66
N GLY A 391 17.16 -5.26 0.16
CA GLY A 391 16.80 -4.10 0.97
C GLY A 391 15.43 -4.24 1.66
N ARG A 392 14.98 -3.18 2.34
CA ARG A 392 13.64 -3.13 2.94
C ARG A 392 12.54 -3.13 1.88
N HIS A 393 12.75 -2.43 0.78
CA HIS A 393 11.78 -2.27 -0.31
C HIS A 393 12.37 -2.61 -1.69
N ILE A 394 13.67 -2.84 -1.76
CA ILE A 394 14.42 -2.98 -3.03
C ILE A 394 15.09 -4.35 -3.13
N LEU A 395 15.11 -4.93 -4.33
CA LEU A 395 15.88 -6.12 -4.68
C LEU A 395 16.89 -5.79 -5.78
N LEU A 396 18.15 -6.16 -5.59
CA LEU A 396 19.24 -5.89 -6.55
C LEU A 396 19.98 -7.18 -6.91
N PRO A 397 19.63 -7.88 -7.99
CA PRO A 397 20.50 -8.85 -8.62
C PRO A 397 21.80 -8.18 -9.09
N VAL A 398 22.93 -8.62 -8.55
CA VAL A 398 24.26 -8.05 -8.78
C VAL A 398 25.29 -9.16 -8.92
N THR A 399 26.47 -8.81 -9.44
CA THR A 399 27.62 -9.71 -9.43
C THR A 399 28.47 -9.50 -8.19
N THR A 400 29.20 -10.53 -7.76
CA THR A 400 30.20 -10.42 -6.69
C THR A 400 31.24 -9.35 -7.01
N ALA A 401 31.63 -9.22 -8.28
CA ALA A 401 32.56 -8.19 -8.75
C ALA A 401 32.01 -6.77 -8.55
N ALA A 402 30.72 -6.54 -8.85
CA ALA A 402 30.10 -5.24 -8.63
C ALA A 402 30.06 -4.88 -7.13
N VAL A 403 29.70 -5.85 -6.29
CA VAL A 403 29.67 -5.66 -4.83
C VAL A 403 31.07 -5.41 -4.27
N LEU A 404 32.09 -6.14 -4.73
CA LEU A 404 33.48 -5.94 -4.29
C LEU A 404 33.99 -4.54 -4.66
N ARG A 405 33.67 -4.06 -5.86
CA ARG A 405 34.08 -2.73 -6.35
C ARG A 405 33.45 -1.59 -5.56
N ASP A 406 32.15 -1.68 -5.25
CA ASP A 406 31.38 -0.62 -4.59
C ASP A 406 31.02 -0.98 -3.13
N ARG A 407 31.81 -1.87 -2.49
CA ARG A 407 31.54 -2.43 -1.16
C ARG A 407 31.39 -1.36 -0.08
N SER A 408 32.18 -0.29 -0.14
CA SER A 408 32.16 0.80 0.84
C SER A 408 30.88 1.64 0.81
N THR A 409 30.15 1.64 -0.31
CA THR A 409 28.91 2.41 -0.49
C THR A 409 27.66 1.53 -0.53
N LEU A 410 27.82 0.21 -0.60
CA LEU A 410 26.73 -0.79 -0.74
C LEU A 410 25.58 -0.55 0.24
N VAL A 411 25.86 -0.60 1.55
CA VAL A 411 24.83 -0.52 2.60
C VAL A 411 24.05 0.78 2.50
N ALA A 412 24.77 1.91 2.46
CA ALA A 412 24.15 3.23 2.39
C ALA A 412 23.40 3.45 1.07
N SER A 413 23.84 2.85 -0.04
CA SER A 413 23.18 3.00 -1.34
C SER A 413 21.87 2.25 -1.40
N VAL A 414 21.82 1.02 -0.87
CA VAL A 414 20.54 0.29 -0.75
C VAL A 414 19.59 1.03 0.19
N GLU A 415 20.09 1.55 1.32
CA GLU A 415 19.29 2.38 2.23
C GLU A 415 18.77 3.66 1.54
N THR A 416 19.57 4.28 0.66
CA THR A 416 19.15 5.45 -0.13
C THR A 416 17.96 5.10 -1.03
N LEU A 417 18.01 3.96 -1.72
CA LEU A 417 16.91 3.49 -2.58
C LEU A 417 15.67 3.13 -1.76
N ASP A 418 15.84 2.48 -0.60
CA ASP A 418 14.73 2.22 0.33
C ASP A 418 14.08 3.52 0.82
N ARG A 419 14.87 4.55 1.14
CA ARG A 419 14.36 5.86 1.54
C ARG A 419 13.65 6.61 0.42
N ILE A 420 14.07 6.44 -0.84
CA ILE A 420 13.33 6.94 -2.00
C ILE A 420 11.95 6.30 -2.02
N TYR A 421 11.87 4.96 -1.92
CA TYR A 421 10.60 4.24 -1.86
C TYR A 421 9.72 4.73 -0.69
N GLU A 422 10.27 4.89 0.51
CA GLU A 422 9.55 5.38 1.69
C GLU A 422 9.02 6.81 1.49
N ALA A 423 9.80 7.69 0.87
CA ALA A 423 9.35 9.03 0.52
C ALA A 423 8.21 9.00 -0.50
N HIS A 424 8.26 8.10 -1.48
CA HIS A 424 7.18 7.91 -2.45
C HIS A 424 5.92 7.36 -1.79
N LEU A 425 6.07 6.38 -0.90
CA LEU A 425 4.98 5.82 -0.11
C LEU A 425 4.32 6.86 0.77
N LYS A 426 5.10 7.74 1.40
CA LYS A 426 4.59 8.86 2.19
C LYS A 426 3.77 9.85 1.35
N LEU A 427 4.17 10.10 0.09
CA LEU A 427 3.45 11.01 -0.80
C LEU A 427 2.19 10.37 -1.38
N ARG A 428 2.28 9.10 -1.77
CA ARG A 428 1.18 8.36 -2.39
C ARG A 428 0.13 7.91 -1.37
N GLY A 429 0.57 7.52 -0.19
CA GLY A 429 -0.27 6.84 0.78
C GLY A 429 -0.76 5.47 0.29
N MET A 430 -0.05 4.80 -0.62
CA MET A 430 -0.32 3.42 -1.06
C MET A 430 0.94 2.85 -1.70
N ALA A 431 1.27 1.60 -1.39
CA ALA A 431 2.40 0.91 -2.02
C ALA A 431 1.99 0.32 -3.36
N PRO A 432 2.83 0.38 -4.41
CA PRO A 432 2.61 -0.40 -5.61
C PRO A 432 2.79 -1.89 -5.34
N PHE A 433 2.25 -2.73 -6.23
CA PHE A 433 2.47 -4.18 -6.23
C PHE A 433 2.11 -4.88 -4.92
N ASP A 434 1.09 -4.39 -4.21
CA ASP A 434 0.73 -4.87 -2.87
C ASP A 434 1.94 -4.93 -1.92
N GLY A 435 2.84 -3.95 -2.00
CA GLY A 435 4.01 -3.82 -1.13
C GLY A 435 5.14 -4.82 -1.40
N VAL A 436 5.05 -5.61 -2.48
CA VAL A 436 6.15 -6.44 -2.93
C VAL A 436 7.36 -5.55 -3.27
N LYS A 437 8.55 -5.98 -2.86
CA LYS A 437 9.80 -5.25 -3.12
C LYS A 437 9.99 -5.03 -4.62
N ILE A 438 10.50 -3.85 -4.98
CA ILE A 438 10.77 -3.47 -6.36
C ILE A 438 12.17 -3.95 -6.72
N ARG A 439 12.28 -4.74 -7.78
CA ARG A 439 13.58 -5.21 -8.29
C ARG A 439 14.14 -4.26 -9.33
N PHE A 440 15.40 -3.86 -9.21
CA PHE A 440 16.13 -3.28 -10.35
C PHE A 440 16.85 -4.38 -11.10
N PHE A 441 16.79 -4.39 -12.43
CA PHE A 441 17.40 -5.43 -13.23
C PHE A 441 18.23 -4.82 -14.38
N PRO A 442 19.52 -5.20 -14.52
CA PRO A 442 20.34 -4.78 -15.66
C PRO A 442 19.89 -5.53 -16.92
N ASP A 443 19.30 -4.80 -17.86
CA ASP A 443 18.74 -5.33 -19.09
C ASP A 443 19.32 -4.61 -20.31
N PRO A 444 20.21 -5.22 -21.10
CA PRO A 444 20.76 -4.57 -22.29
C PRO A 444 19.68 -4.23 -23.34
N GLU A 445 18.53 -4.92 -23.31
CA GLU A 445 17.44 -4.67 -24.27
C GLU A 445 16.66 -3.39 -23.96
N VAL A 446 16.84 -2.80 -22.77
CA VAL A 446 16.13 -1.58 -22.36
C VAL A 446 16.44 -0.39 -23.29
N VAL A 447 17.62 -0.40 -23.93
CA VAL A 447 18.08 0.64 -24.86
C VAL A 447 17.09 0.91 -26.01
N LYS A 448 16.24 -0.07 -26.34
CA LYS A 448 15.20 0.05 -27.38
C LYS A 448 14.03 0.94 -26.96
N PHE A 449 13.87 1.16 -25.65
CA PHE A 449 12.76 1.88 -25.05
C PHE A 449 13.23 3.13 -24.29
N GLY A 450 14.47 3.14 -23.78
CA GLY A 450 15.04 4.26 -23.06
C GLY A 450 16.27 3.90 -22.23
N TYR A 451 16.56 4.75 -21.26
CA TYR A 451 17.64 4.56 -20.29
C TYR A 451 17.25 3.58 -19.18
N MET A 452 16.00 3.67 -18.73
CA MET A 452 15.37 2.81 -17.75
C MET A 452 13.88 2.67 -18.12
N ILE A 453 13.21 1.65 -17.57
CA ILE A 453 11.76 1.47 -17.69
C ILE A 453 11.22 0.95 -16.37
N ALA A 454 10.21 1.61 -15.83
CA ALA A 454 9.51 1.19 -14.64
C ALA A 454 8.70 -0.10 -14.79
N GLY A 455 8.24 -0.63 -13.66
CA GLY A 455 7.66 -1.95 -13.52
C GLY A 455 8.27 -2.70 -12.34
N ASN A 456 8.02 -4.01 -12.28
CA ASN A 456 8.72 -4.90 -11.35
C ASN A 456 9.16 -6.18 -12.08
N PRO A 457 10.38 -6.20 -12.65
CA PRO A 457 11.49 -5.31 -12.33
C PRO A 457 11.43 -3.94 -13.01
N ILE A 458 12.03 -2.94 -12.38
CA ILE A 458 12.56 -1.75 -13.06
C ILE A 458 13.75 -2.21 -13.90
N ARG A 459 13.68 -1.98 -15.20
CA ARG A 459 14.71 -2.34 -16.17
C ARG A 459 15.67 -1.19 -16.35
N THR A 460 16.96 -1.49 -16.44
CA THR A 460 18.02 -0.48 -16.42
C THR A 460 19.13 -0.84 -17.39
N LEU A 461 19.82 0.15 -17.96
CA LEU A 461 21.03 -0.15 -18.72
C LEU A 461 22.06 -0.84 -17.82
N PRO A 462 22.79 -1.86 -18.30
CA PRO A 462 23.84 -2.52 -17.51
C PRO A 462 24.92 -1.57 -16.97
N ASP A 463 25.15 -0.43 -17.61
CA ASP A 463 26.09 0.60 -17.16
C ASP A 463 25.69 1.23 -15.81
N LEU A 464 24.41 1.18 -15.44
CA LEU A 464 23.94 1.54 -14.10
C LEU A 464 24.43 0.58 -13.01
N PHE A 465 24.99 -0.57 -13.37
CA PHE A 465 25.57 -1.54 -12.44
C PHE A 465 27.09 -1.63 -12.54
N GLY A 466 27.66 -1.40 -13.73
CA GLY A 466 29.10 -1.59 -13.99
C GLY A 466 29.84 -0.39 -14.56
N GLY A 467 29.14 0.64 -15.01
CA GLY A 467 29.68 1.77 -15.76
C GLY A 467 30.19 2.93 -14.89
N ASN A 468 29.90 4.16 -15.30
CA ASN A 468 30.41 5.38 -14.67
C ASN A 468 30.02 5.49 -13.18
N GLU A 469 30.97 5.83 -12.32
CA GLU A 469 30.78 6.00 -10.89
C GLU A 469 29.64 6.95 -10.51
N SER A 470 29.42 7.99 -11.30
CA SER A 470 28.37 8.98 -11.06
C SER A 470 26.97 8.47 -11.37
N GLN A 471 26.82 7.23 -11.86
CA GLN A 471 25.54 6.64 -12.24
C GLN A 471 25.32 5.24 -11.64
N ARG A 472 26.35 4.60 -11.06
CA ARG A 472 26.19 3.23 -10.53
C ARG A 472 25.22 3.18 -9.35
N ILE A 473 24.30 2.22 -9.39
CA ILE A 473 23.24 2.01 -8.39
C ILE A 473 23.81 1.70 -7.00
N LEU A 474 24.92 0.95 -6.91
CA LEU A 474 25.61 0.66 -5.65
C LEU A 474 26.40 1.87 -5.09
N ARG A 475 26.28 3.03 -5.73
CA ARG A 475 26.81 4.33 -5.27
C ARG A 475 25.73 5.38 -5.07
N ALA A 476 24.45 5.01 -5.07
CA ALA A 476 23.34 5.94 -4.91
C ALA A 476 23.47 6.86 -3.66
N SER A 477 24.17 6.41 -2.60
CA SER A 477 24.42 7.23 -1.41
C SER A 477 25.46 8.35 -1.60
N VAL A 478 26.30 8.26 -2.63
CA VAL A 478 27.32 9.27 -2.92
C VAL A 478 26.63 10.52 -3.47
N ILE A 479 26.98 11.69 -2.93
CA ILE A 479 26.29 12.96 -3.19
C ILE A 479 26.22 13.32 -4.68
N ASN A 480 27.30 13.06 -5.43
CA ASN A 480 27.43 13.36 -6.86
C ASN A 480 26.93 12.22 -7.76
N THR A 481 26.40 11.13 -7.20
CA THR A 481 25.74 10.11 -8.00
C THR A 481 24.34 10.59 -8.36
N ASP A 482 24.03 10.52 -9.65
CA ASP A 482 22.70 10.78 -10.18
C ASP A 482 21.74 9.70 -9.71
N ILE A 483 20.75 10.12 -8.92
CA ILE A 483 19.68 9.26 -8.43
C ILE A 483 18.32 9.65 -9.00
N TRP A 484 18.27 10.65 -9.92
CA TRP A 484 17.05 11.09 -10.56
C TRP A 484 16.37 9.93 -11.27
N GLY A 485 17.10 9.19 -12.09
CA GLY A 485 16.56 8.03 -12.81
C GLY A 485 15.97 6.96 -11.88
N PHE A 486 16.66 6.62 -10.79
CA PHE A 486 16.16 5.63 -9.82
C PHE A 486 14.88 6.11 -9.13
N ALA A 487 14.84 7.37 -8.72
CA ALA A 487 13.66 7.98 -8.11
C ALA A 487 12.51 8.09 -9.12
N HIS A 488 12.80 8.43 -10.37
CA HIS A 488 11.82 8.56 -11.45
C HIS A 488 11.12 7.24 -11.76
N GLU A 489 11.86 6.14 -11.93
CA GLU A 489 11.25 4.84 -12.22
C GLU A 489 10.47 4.25 -11.03
N ILE A 490 10.92 4.51 -9.79
CA ILE A 490 10.09 4.21 -8.61
C ILE A 490 8.83 5.11 -8.62
N GLY A 491 8.97 6.37 -9.00
CA GLY A 491 7.90 7.34 -9.23
C GLY A 491 6.80 6.83 -10.12
N HIS A 492 7.16 6.23 -11.26
CA HIS A 492 6.21 5.62 -12.20
C HIS A 492 5.35 4.56 -11.51
N ASN A 493 5.98 3.65 -10.77
CA ASN A 493 5.29 2.61 -10.02
C ASN A 493 4.30 3.18 -8.99
N PHE A 494 4.69 4.22 -8.25
CA PHE A 494 3.81 4.86 -7.27
C PHE A 494 2.69 5.69 -7.88
N THR A 495 2.92 6.27 -9.06
CA THR A 495 1.92 7.09 -9.76
C THR A 495 0.68 6.27 -10.13
N ALA A 496 0.88 4.98 -10.43
CA ALA A 496 -0.16 4.00 -10.73
C ALA A 496 -0.26 2.89 -9.67
N ALA A 497 -0.03 3.21 -8.38
CA ALA A 497 -0.01 2.21 -7.30
C ALA A 497 -1.31 1.38 -7.17
N ASN A 498 -2.47 1.98 -7.48
CA ASN A 498 -3.77 1.30 -7.53
C ASN A 498 -4.19 0.87 -8.95
N GLY A 499 -3.25 0.86 -9.91
CA GLY A 499 -3.49 0.51 -11.30
C GLY A 499 -4.16 1.61 -12.12
N VAL A 500 -4.52 2.74 -11.49
CA VAL A 500 -5.07 3.90 -12.19
C VAL A 500 -3.95 4.66 -12.90
N HIS A 501 -4.00 4.70 -14.23
CA HIS A 501 -3.00 5.35 -15.07
C HIS A 501 -3.60 6.23 -16.18
N SER A 502 -4.89 6.10 -16.50
CA SER A 502 -5.51 6.84 -17.62
C SER A 502 -5.43 8.38 -17.49
N TYR A 503 -5.39 8.90 -16.26
CA TYR A 503 -5.23 10.35 -16.03
C TYR A 503 -3.85 10.88 -16.43
N MET A 504 -2.88 9.99 -16.60
CA MET A 504 -1.49 10.33 -16.90
C MET A 504 -1.22 10.44 -18.39
N ARG A 505 -2.16 10.03 -19.26
CA ARG A 505 -1.85 9.75 -20.68
C ARG A 505 -1.31 10.91 -21.50
N LEU A 506 -1.47 12.15 -21.02
CA LEU A 506 -0.96 13.35 -21.68
C LEU A 506 0.54 13.57 -21.43
N SER A 507 1.08 12.92 -20.41
CA SER A 507 2.51 12.78 -20.16
C SER A 507 2.72 11.72 -19.10
N TYR A 508 3.16 10.55 -19.52
CA TYR A 508 3.56 9.51 -18.58
C TYR A 508 4.79 9.91 -17.76
N GLU A 509 5.60 10.86 -18.26
CA GLU A 509 6.90 11.21 -17.69
C GLU A 509 6.88 12.39 -16.69
N SER A 510 5.80 13.19 -16.62
CA SER A 510 5.74 14.35 -15.72
C SER A 510 5.28 14.00 -14.31
N TRP A 511 4.32 13.08 -14.19
CA TRP A 511 3.81 12.62 -12.90
C TRP A 511 4.85 11.90 -12.01
N PRO A 512 5.66 10.95 -12.50
CA PRO A 512 6.75 10.37 -11.69
C PRO A 512 7.75 11.42 -11.19
N ASN A 513 7.92 12.53 -11.92
CA ASN A 513 8.81 13.60 -11.50
C ASN A 513 8.30 14.37 -10.26
N VAL A 514 6.99 14.38 -9.98
CA VAL A 514 6.44 14.93 -8.72
C VAL A 514 6.97 14.12 -7.53
N PHE A 515 6.96 12.79 -7.65
CA PHE A 515 7.52 11.90 -6.64
C PHE A 515 9.05 12.00 -6.56
N THR A 516 9.71 12.16 -7.70
CA THR A 516 11.16 12.35 -7.79
C THR A 516 11.59 13.57 -6.99
N LEU A 517 11.04 14.76 -7.29
CA LEU A 517 11.35 16.00 -6.57
C LEU A 517 11.06 15.88 -5.08
N HIS A 518 9.92 15.30 -4.69
CA HIS A 518 9.60 15.06 -3.28
C HIS A 518 10.66 14.22 -2.59
N SER A 519 11.09 13.11 -3.20
CA SER A 519 12.10 12.25 -2.62
C SER A 519 13.45 12.96 -2.51
N LEU A 520 13.87 13.70 -3.54
CA LEU A 520 15.12 14.47 -3.48
C LEU A 520 15.09 15.50 -2.34
N GLU A 521 13.97 16.18 -2.11
CA GLU A 521 13.81 17.08 -0.96
C GLU A 521 13.87 16.33 0.37
N MET A 522 13.14 15.22 0.53
CA MET A 522 13.12 14.42 1.77
C MET A 522 14.49 13.79 2.09
N LEU A 523 15.32 13.57 1.08
CA LEU A 523 16.68 13.04 1.23
C LEU A 523 17.74 14.15 1.34
N ASN A 524 17.39 15.44 1.22
CA ASN A 524 18.34 16.55 1.08
C ASN A 524 19.33 16.36 -0.08
N ARG A 525 18.81 15.88 -1.22
CA ARG A 525 19.56 15.51 -2.43
C ARG A 525 19.17 16.35 -3.64
N VAL A 526 18.60 17.54 -3.47
CA VAL A 526 18.25 18.42 -4.61
C VAL A 526 19.50 18.93 -5.33
N GLU A 527 20.56 19.26 -4.58
CA GLU A 527 21.81 19.75 -5.16
C GLU A 527 22.55 18.68 -5.95
N GLY A 528 23.08 19.06 -7.11
CA GLY A 528 23.82 18.17 -8.00
C GLY A 528 22.97 17.17 -8.78
N GLN A 529 21.64 17.18 -8.62
CA GLN A 529 20.75 16.33 -9.43
C GLN A 529 20.31 17.04 -10.70
N PRO A 530 20.27 16.32 -11.84
CA PRO A 530 19.84 16.89 -13.10
C PRO A 530 18.40 17.39 -12.99
N ASN A 531 18.10 18.53 -13.62
CA ASN A 531 16.76 19.12 -13.74
C ASN A 531 16.07 19.55 -12.44
N ALA A 532 16.58 19.20 -11.25
CA ALA A 532 15.93 19.50 -9.97
C ALA A 532 15.75 21.00 -9.69
N ARG A 533 16.63 21.84 -10.25
CA ARG A 533 16.56 23.31 -10.16
C ARG A 533 16.02 23.99 -11.41
N THR A 534 16.04 23.31 -12.55
CA THR A 534 15.83 23.90 -13.89
C THR A 534 14.56 23.40 -14.59
N TYR A 535 13.78 22.52 -13.95
CA TYR A 535 12.55 21.96 -14.56
C TYR A 535 11.51 23.01 -14.96
N CYS A 536 11.61 24.25 -14.46
CA CYS A 536 10.69 25.35 -14.79
C CYS A 536 11.25 26.37 -15.79
N ASP A 537 12.47 26.20 -16.32
CA ASP A 537 13.15 27.24 -17.11
C ASP A 537 12.38 27.59 -18.40
N GLY A 538 11.64 26.63 -18.97
CA GLY A 538 10.83 26.84 -20.17
C GLY A 538 9.50 27.60 -19.95
N LYS A 539 9.08 27.83 -18.68
CA LYS A 539 7.72 28.34 -18.37
C LYS A 539 7.41 29.68 -19.06
N ASN A 540 8.32 30.64 -19.01
CA ASN A 540 8.07 31.99 -19.55
C ASN A 540 7.92 31.97 -21.08
N ALA A 541 8.76 31.19 -21.76
CA ALA A 541 8.67 31.00 -23.21
C ALA A 541 7.34 30.34 -23.59
N TYR A 542 6.94 29.31 -22.85
CA TYR A 542 5.65 28.65 -23.02
C TYR A 542 4.48 29.60 -22.80
N LEU A 543 4.45 30.40 -21.73
CA LEU A 543 3.31 31.29 -21.48
C LEU A 543 3.18 32.41 -22.53
N ALA A 544 4.30 32.84 -23.12
CA ALA A 544 4.31 33.82 -24.19
C ALA A 544 3.73 33.27 -25.50
N SER A 545 4.14 32.07 -25.93
CA SER A 545 3.55 31.39 -27.10
C SER A 545 2.11 30.94 -26.81
N GLY A 546 1.97 30.27 -25.67
CA GLY A 546 0.94 29.37 -25.19
C GLY A 546 0.34 28.46 -26.26
N GLU A 547 1.22 27.88 -27.05
CA GLU A 547 0.93 26.75 -27.90
C GLU A 547 0.83 25.49 -27.04
N TYR A 548 -0.41 25.03 -26.78
CA TYR A 548 -0.65 23.86 -25.92
C TYR A 548 0.11 22.60 -26.36
N SER A 549 0.40 22.45 -27.65
CA SER A 549 1.23 21.37 -28.19
C SER A 549 2.61 21.31 -27.56
N GLN A 550 3.21 22.45 -27.19
CA GLN A 550 4.52 22.51 -26.52
C GLN A 550 4.44 21.89 -25.13
N LEU A 551 3.44 22.29 -24.32
CA LEU A 551 3.21 21.70 -23.01
C LEU A 551 2.92 20.20 -23.13
N LYS A 552 2.10 19.79 -24.10
CA LYS A 552 1.78 18.37 -24.30
C LYS A 552 3.03 17.52 -24.59
N SER A 553 4.00 18.04 -25.34
CA SER A 553 5.22 17.30 -25.70
C SER A 553 6.35 17.39 -24.67
N ASP A 554 6.28 18.30 -23.70
CA ASP A 554 7.36 18.58 -22.76
C ASP A 554 7.00 18.18 -21.32
N PRO A 555 7.56 17.07 -20.79
CA PRO A 555 7.24 16.60 -19.44
C PRO A 555 7.76 17.54 -18.34
N PHE A 556 8.78 18.38 -18.60
CA PHE A 556 9.27 19.34 -17.62
C PHE A 556 8.38 20.58 -17.56
N LEU A 557 7.82 21.05 -18.68
CA LEU A 557 6.77 22.07 -18.65
C LEU A 557 5.53 21.60 -17.89
N GLN A 558 5.10 20.36 -18.11
CA GLN A 558 3.99 19.77 -17.35
C GLN A 558 4.35 19.63 -15.87
N LEU A 559 5.55 19.17 -15.54
CA LEU A 559 6.03 19.15 -14.16
C LEU A 559 6.01 20.55 -13.54
N CYS A 560 6.47 21.57 -14.26
CA CYS A 560 6.44 22.95 -13.77
C CYS A 560 5.02 23.42 -13.44
N PHE A 561 4.04 23.08 -14.29
CA PHE A 561 2.61 23.30 -14.02
C PHE A 561 2.16 22.59 -12.75
N LEU A 562 2.43 21.29 -12.61
CA LEU A 562 2.06 20.52 -11.43
C LEU A 562 2.66 21.16 -10.16
N MET A 563 3.93 21.57 -10.22
CA MET A 563 4.64 22.17 -9.08
C MET A 563 4.11 23.56 -8.67
N GLU A 564 3.22 24.21 -9.43
CA GLU A 564 2.49 25.40 -8.95
C GLU A 564 1.65 25.09 -7.71
N PHE A 565 1.03 23.90 -7.68
CA PHE A 565 0.23 23.47 -6.53
C PHE A 565 1.10 23.11 -5.33
N GLN A 566 2.28 22.51 -5.56
CA GLN A 566 3.24 22.28 -4.50
C GLN A 566 3.73 23.59 -3.88
N LYS A 567 4.05 24.59 -4.70
CA LYS A 567 4.50 25.91 -4.20
C LYS A 567 3.42 26.62 -3.40
N THR A 568 2.15 26.47 -3.79
CA THR A 568 1.02 27.14 -3.16
C THR A 568 0.56 26.45 -1.88
N TYR A 569 0.52 25.12 -1.87
CA TYR A 569 -0.15 24.33 -0.81
C TYR A 569 0.79 23.36 -0.06
N GLY A 570 2.05 23.24 -0.47
CA GLY A 570 3.01 22.28 0.07
C GLY A 570 2.75 20.83 -0.34
N TRP A 571 3.56 19.91 0.16
CA TRP A 571 3.45 18.47 -0.17
C TRP A 571 2.17 17.79 0.33
N GLU A 572 1.52 18.36 1.36
CA GLU A 572 0.23 17.84 1.87
C GLU A 572 -0.87 17.89 0.80
N PHE A 573 -0.80 18.84 -0.13
CA PHE A 573 -1.70 18.89 -1.28
C PHE A 573 -1.66 17.61 -2.10
N TRP A 574 -0.46 17.14 -2.44
CA TRP A 574 -0.29 15.92 -3.22
C TRP A 574 -0.71 14.67 -2.47
N GLN A 575 -0.55 14.66 -1.14
CA GLN A 575 -1.10 13.58 -0.30
C GLN A 575 -2.63 13.55 -0.36
N LYS A 576 -3.30 14.71 -0.33
CA LYS A 576 -4.77 14.80 -0.50
C LYS A 576 -5.20 14.37 -1.90
N PHE A 577 -4.51 14.85 -2.94
CA PHE A 577 -4.74 14.45 -4.32
C PHE A 577 -4.64 12.92 -4.47
N ASN A 578 -3.54 12.33 -4.00
CA ASN A 578 -3.30 10.90 -4.06
C ASN A 578 -4.30 10.10 -3.22
N SER A 579 -4.72 10.61 -2.06
CA SER A 579 -5.75 9.96 -1.25
C SER A 579 -7.09 9.87 -1.99
N LYS A 580 -7.46 10.88 -2.79
CA LYS A 580 -8.65 10.80 -3.66
C LYS A 580 -8.44 9.81 -4.79
N LEU A 581 -7.28 9.87 -5.45
CA LEU A 581 -6.95 8.97 -6.55
C LEU A 581 -6.89 7.49 -6.11
N ASN A 582 -6.45 7.21 -4.88
CA ASN A 582 -6.42 5.85 -4.31
C ASN A 582 -7.81 5.21 -4.16
N ALA A 583 -8.87 6.01 -4.10
CA ALA A 583 -10.25 5.53 -4.01
C ALA A 583 -10.86 5.23 -5.40
N GLU A 584 -10.11 5.45 -6.48
CA GLU A 584 -10.56 5.29 -7.85
C GLU A 584 -10.15 3.95 -8.45
N TYR A 585 -10.86 3.55 -9.51
CA TYR A 585 -10.60 2.36 -10.31
C TYR A 585 -10.34 2.74 -11.76
N GLU A 586 -9.38 2.06 -12.41
CA GLU A 586 -8.91 2.44 -13.76
C GLU A 586 -10.06 2.47 -14.77
N ASN A 587 -10.95 1.48 -14.79
CA ASN A 587 -12.10 1.47 -15.70
C ASN A 587 -13.01 2.70 -15.54
N SER A 588 -13.23 3.15 -14.30
CA SER A 588 -14.05 4.34 -14.02
C SER A 588 -13.34 5.62 -14.47
N VAL A 589 -12.03 5.72 -14.24
CA VAL A 589 -11.23 6.87 -14.67
C VAL A 589 -11.15 6.93 -16.19
N ALA A 590 -10.81 5.81 -16.85
CA ALA A 590 -10.72 5.68 -18.30
C ALA A 590 -12.03 6.13 -18.99
N GLN A 591 -13.18 5.73 -18.45
CA GLN A 591 -14.49 6.17 -18.94
C GLN A 591 -14.69 7.69 -18.81
N ARG A 592 -14.32 8.29 -17.68
CA ARG A 592 -14.47 9.74 -17.45
C ARG A 592 -13.52 10.58 -18.29
N VAL A 593 -12.26 10.17 -18.41
CA VAL A 593 -11.27 10.91 -19.21
C VAL A 593 -11.46 10.69 -20.72
N GLY A 594 -12.29 9.73 -21.13
CA GLY A 594 -12.66 9.51 -22.53
C GLY A 594 -11.42 9.33 -23.43
N GLY A 595 -11.44 9.87 -24.65
CA GLY A 595 -10.29 9.88 -25.57
C GLY A 595 -9.68 11.26 -25.84
N SER A 596 -10.18 12.33 -25.22
CA SER A 596 -9.73 13.71 -25.49
C SER A 596 -8.81 14.27 -24.41
N ASP A 597 -7.93 15.20 -24.79
CA ASP A 597 -7.06 15.93 -23.85
C ASP A 597 -7.88 16.75 -22.83
N GLN A 598 -8.98 17.36 -23.31
CA GLN A 598 -9.84 18.19 -22.48
C GLN A 598 -10.47 17.41 -21.33
N ALA A 599 -10.91 16.18 -21.58
CA ALA A 599 -11.50 15.33 -20.55
C ALA A 599 -10.47 14.88 -19.50
N VAL A 600 -9.22 14.62 -19.90
CA VAL A 600 -8.12 14.35 -18.96
C VAL A 600 -7.85 15.56 -18.07
N TRP A 601 -7.65 16.74 -18.64
CA TRP A 601 -7.37 17.94 -17.86
C TRP A 601 -8.54 18.37 -16.98
N THR A 602 -9.78 18.17 -17.43
CA THR A 602 -10.97 18.40 -16.61
C THR A 602 -10.97 17.46 -15.41
N TYR A 603 -10.70 16.17 -15.61
CA TYR A 603 -10.59 15.21 -14.51
C TYR A 603 -9.47 15.58 -13.52
N VAL A 604 -8.28 15.92 -14.03
CA VAL A 604 -7.15 16.35 -13.20
C VAL A 604 -7.49 17.61 -12.43
N ARG A 605 -8.10 18.61 -13.07
CA ARG A 605 -8.59 19.84 -12.41
C ARG A 605 -9.57 19.52 -11.30
N ASP A 606 -10.53 18.64 -11.52
CA ASP A 606 -11.54 18.33 -10.52
C ASP A 606 -10.93 17.63 -9.30
N LEU A 607 -9.91 16.77 -9.50
CA LEU A 607 -9.12 16.21 -8.40
C LEU A 607 -8.28 17.28 -7.68
N VAL A 608 -7.65 18.19 -8.43
CA VAL A 608 -6.89 19.33 -7.89
C VAL A 608 -7.80 20.23 -7.05
N ASN A 609 -9.00 20.56 -7.53
CA ASN A 609 -9.99 21.37 -6.82
C ASN A 609 -10.40 20.71 -5.49
N GLN A 610 -10.62 19.40 -5.51
CA GLN A 610 -10.91 18.62 -4.30
C GLN A 610 -9.75 18.62 -3.31
N ALA A 611 -8.51 18.49 -3.80
CA ALA A 611 -7.31 18.48 -2.96
C ALA A 611 -6.99 19.86 -2.36
N ALA A 612 -7.18 20.93 -3.15
CA ALA A 612 -6.99 22.33 -2.74
C ALA A 612 -8.14 22.85 -1.85
N GLY A 613 -9.33 22.24 -1.93
CA GLY A 613 -10.54 22.74 -1.26
C GLY A 613 -11.07 24.05 -1.84
N SER A 614 -10.66 24.41 -3.06
CA SER A 614 -11.04 25.64 -3.76
C SER A 614 -10.91 25.45 -5.28
N ASP A 615 -11.58 26.30 -6.07
CA ASP A 615 -11.53 26.22 -7.53
C ASP A 615 -10.19 26.74 -8.09
N GLN A 616 -9.46 25.87 -8.79
CA GLN A 616 -8.18 26.13 -9.42
C GLN A 616 -8.27 26.33 -10.93
N THR A 617 -9.48 26.44 -11.50
CA THR A 617 -9.68 26.60 -12.95
C THR A 617 -8.87 27.76 -13.54
N ALA A 618 -8.68 28.85 -12.79
CA ALA A 618 -7.87 29.99 -13.22
C ALA A 618 -6.40 29.62 -13.48
N VAL A 619 -5.81 28.71 -12.69
CA VAL A 619 -4.44 28.23 -12.89
C VAL A 619 -4.36 27.44 -14.19
N PHE A 620 -5.30 26.52 -14.43
CA PHE A 620 -5.37 25.76 -15.68
C PHE A 620 -5.52 26.67 -16.91
N LYS A 621 -6.37 27.69 -16.83
CA LYS A 621 -6.55 28.69 -17.90
C LYS A 621 -5.29 29.54 -18.14
N THR A 622 -4.59 29.93 -17.08
CA THR A 622 -3.29 30.63 -17.19
C THR A 622 -2.27 29.79 -17.94
N TRP A 623 -2.24 28.49 -17.67
CA TRP A 623 -1.41 27.52 -18.37
C TRP A 623 -1.99 27.06 -19.72
N ARG A 624 -3.05 27.69 -20.21
CA ARG A 624 -3.73 27.38 -21.48
C ARG A 624 -4.08 25.90 -21.66
N LEU A 625 -4.39 25.22 -20.56
CA LEU A 625 -4.87 23.84 -20.58
C LEU A 625 -6.33 23.81 -21.05
N PRO A 626 -6.72 22.83 -21.89
CA PRO A 626 -8.09 22.72 -22.36
C PRO A 626 -9.00 22.24 -21.22
N VAL A 627 -9.64 23.17 -20.52
CA VAL A 627 -10.66 22.92 -19.49
C VAL A 627 -11.86 23.82 -19.74
N ASN A 628 -13.07 23.34 -19.45
CA ASN A 628 -14.30 24.14 -19.54
C ASN A 628 -14.44 25.09 -18.34
#